data_AF-A0A9X7QN86-F1
#
_entry.id   AF-A0A9X7QN86-F1
#
_cell.length_a   1.000
_cell.length_b   1.000
_cell.length_c   1.000
_cell.angle_alpha   90.00
_cell.angle_beta   90.00
_cell.angle_gamma   90.00
#
_symmetry.space_group_name_H-M   'P 1'
#
loop_
_entity.id
_entity.type
_entity.pdbx_description
1 polymer ?
#
loop_
_entity_poly.entity_id
_entity_poly.type
_entity_poly.pdbx_seq_one_letter_code
_entity_poly.pdbx_strand_id
1 'polypeptide(L)'
;LQYSEFREKAIQHAFHLCEYEKVIKLCLDGEQQDKNALGILKKWKTYRYEAYENLGDIENQRKLGLAFVLKDDFTYYEKLKVLYDPSSWLEIREHILSTFESTAYRSHMYESILILERLPNKLLAYCQKHPATILYLYESLLPDYPSETHQIFITHMQDLAQVARDRKMYKNICQIIQTYQRVGDEKLVREFIEKLKQTYHNRPAFLDELGKINN
;
A
#
# COMPACT_ATOMS: atom_id res chain seq x y z
N LEU A 1 -14.48 -21.68 28.07
CA LEU A 1 -13.15 -22.33 27.97
C LEU A 1 -12.10 -21.28 28.32
N GLN A 2 -11.42 -21.42 29.46
CA GLN A 2 -10.57 -20.35 30.03
C GLN A 2 -9.18 -20.24 29.37
N TYR A 3 -8.74 -21.25 28.62
CA TYR A 3 -7.46 -21.22 27.89
C TYR A 3 -7.66 -21.25 26.37
N SER A 4 -6.95 -20.37 25.67
CA SER A 4 -7.06 -20.16 24.22
C SER A 4 -6.78 -21.42 23.39
N GLU A 5 -5.85 -22.29 23.82
CA GLU A 5 -5.54 -23.55 23.11
C GLU A 5 -6.72 -24.54 23.10
N PHE A 6 -7.44 -24.69 24.21
CA PHE A 6 -8.61 -25.57 24.25
C PHE A 6 -9.75 -25.02 23.40
N ARG A 7 -9.90 -23.69 23.33
CA ARG A 7 -10.87 -23.04 22.45
C ARG A 7 -10.55 -23.30 20.99
N GLU A 8 -9.28 -23.17 20.60
CA GLU A 8 -8.86 -23.47 19.24
C GLU A 8 -9.16 -24.92 18.84
N LYS A 9 -8.82 -25.90 19.70
CA LYS A 9 -9.16 -27.31 19.44
C LYS A 9 -10.67 -27.51 19.29
N ALA A 10 -11.47 -26.85 20.13
CA ALA A 10 -12.92 -26.92 20.03
C ALA A 10 -13.46 -26.29 18.74
N ILE A 11 -12.87 -25.18 18.28
CA ILE A 11 -13.19 -24.55 16.99
C ILE A 11 -12.83 -25.48 15.83
N GLN A 12 -11.62 -26.03 15.81
CA GLN A 12 -11.17 -26.96 14.76
C GLN A 12 -12.04 -28.22 14.71
N HIS A 13 -12.42 -28.76 15.86
CA HIS A 13 -13.35 -29.89 15.93
C HIS A 13 -14.76 -29.51 15.41
N ALA A 14 -15.27 -28.33 15.76
CA ALA A 14 -16.55 -27.85 15.23
C ALA A 14 -16.50 -27.64 13.70
N PHE A 15 -15.39 -27.14 13.16
CA PHE A 15 -15.16 -27.09 11.71
C PHE A 15 -15.18 -28.47 11.06
N HIS A 16 -14.51 -29.46 11.67
CA HIS A 16 -14.48 -30.84 11.16
C HIS A 16 -15.88 -31.46 11.09
N LEU A 17 -16.77 -31.08 12.02
CA LEU A 17 -18.16 -31.50 12.06
C LEU A 17 -19.11 -30.60 11.25
N CYS A 18 -18.59 -29.58 10.55
CA CYS A 18 -19.38 -28.57 9.85
C CYS A 18 -20.38 -27.81 10.75
N GLU A 19 -20.11 -27.71 12.05
CA GLU A 19 -20.92 -26.97 13.04
C GLU A 19 -20.53 -25.48 13.04
N TYR A 20 -20.77 -24.78 11.93
CA TYR A 20 -20.24 -23.42 11.73
C TYR A 20 -20.85 -22.37 12.68
N GLU A 21 -22.11 -22.48 13.07
CA GLU A 21 -22.74 -21.61 14.07
C GLU A 21 -22.07 -21.75 15.43
N LYS A 22 -21.62 -22.96 15.77
CA LYS A 22 -20.85 -23.23 16.98
C LYS A 22 -19.45 -22.64 16.89
N VAL A 23 -18.79 -22.71 15.73
CA VAL A 23 -17.53 -22.00 15.48
C VAL A 23 -17.71 -20.51 15.75
N ILE A 24 -18.74 -19.89 15.18
CA ILE A 24 -19.03 -18.46 15.37
C ILE A 24 -19.18 -18.12 16.85
N LYS A 25 -19.98 -18.90 17.59
CA LYS A 25 -20.18 -18.71 19.03
C LYS A 25 -18.85 -18.81 19.80
N LEU A 26 -18.06 -19.84 19.53
CA LEU A 26 -16.77 -20.04 20.18
C LEU A 26 -15.78 -18.92 19.87
N CYS A 27 -15.78 -18.38 18.64
CA CYS A 27 -14.95 -17.25 18.26
C CYS A 27 -15.39 -15.95 18.95
N LEU A 28 -16.70 -15.64 18.98
CA LEU A 28 -17.21 -14.42 19.65
C LEU A 28 -16.89 -14.42 21.14
N ASP A 29 -17.08 -15.55 21.81
CA ASP A 29 -16.68 -15.74 23.22
C ASP A 29 -15.16 -15.55 23.40
N GLY A 30 -14.36 -16.00 22.44
CA GLY A 30 -12.91 -15.82 22.43
C GLY A 30 -12.51 -14.37 22.24
N GLU A 31 -13.15 -13.65 21.31
CA GLU A 31 -12.93 -12.23 21.09
C GLU A 31 -13.26 -11.38 22.32
N GLN A 32 -14.26 -11.77 23.11
CA GLN A 32 -14.58 -11.09 24.36
C GLN A 32 -13.58 -11.38 25.49
N GLN A 33 -13.04 -12.59 25.54
CA GLN A 33 -12.11 -13.00 26.59
C GLN A 33 -10.68 -12.48 26.32
N ASP A 34 -10.23 -12.56 25.06
CA ASP A 34 -8.85 -12.30 24.66
C ASP A 34 -8.66 -10.88 24.07
N LYS A 35 -9.47 -9.91 24.51
CA LYS A 35 -9.53 -8.53 23.96
C LYS A 35 -8.16 -7.83 23.86
N ASN A 36 -7.26 -8.14 24.78
CA ASN A 36 -5.94 -7.50 24.87
C ASN A 36 -4.84 -8.24 24.10
N ALA A 37 -5.11 -9.46 23.61
CA ALA A 37 -4.14 -10.27 22.88
C ALA A 37 -4.38 -10.15 21.37
N LEU A 38 -3.80 -9.11 20.75
CA LEU A 38 -4.08 -8.74 19.35
C LEU A 38 -3.92 -9.90 18.34
N GLY A 39 -2.87 -10.72 18.49
CA GLY A 39 -2.64 -11.88 17.61
C GLY A 39 -3.71 -12.96 17.75
N ILE A 40 -4.13 -13.23 18.99
CA ILE A 40 -5.20 -14.20 19.30
C ILE A 40 -6.55 -13.68 18.80
N LEU A 41 -6.83 -12.38 19.00
CA LEU A 41 -8.04 -11.74 18.50
C LEU A 41 -8.15 -11.83 16.97
N LYS A 42 -7.04 -11.60 16.24
CA LYS A 42 -6.99 -11.77 14.78
C LYS A 42 -7.32 -13.21 14.39
N LYS A 43 -6.81 -14.19 15.13
CA LYS A 43 -7.07 -15.62 14.89
C LYS A 43 -8.54 -15.98 15.04
N TRP A 44 -9.20 -15.54 16.12
CA TRP A 44 -10.64 -15.77 16.31
C TRP A 44 -11.49 -15.14 15.20
N LYS A 45 -11.16 -13.91 14.80
CA LYS A 45 -11.83 -13.26 13.67
C LYS A 45 -11.63 -14.00 12.36
N THR A 46 -10.45 -14.56 12.13
CA THR A 46 -10.16 -15.34 10.91
C THR A 46 -11.02 -16.60 10.84
N TYR A 47 -11.07 -17.39 11.92
CA TYR A 47 -11.98 -18.55 11.98
C TYR A 47 -13.45 -18.16 11.87
N ARG A 48 -13.85 -17.03 12.46
CA ARG A 48 -15.22 -16.54 12.35
C ARG A 48 -15.57 -16.15 10.91
N TYR A 49 -14.63 -15.52 10.19
CA TYR A 49 -14.81 -15.22 8.77
C TYR A 49 -14.98 -16.49 7.94
N GLU A 50 -14.11 -17.48 8.14
CA GLU A 50 -14.20 -18.78 7.45
C GLU A 50 -15.53 -19.50 7.75
N ALA A 51 -16.04 -19.43 8.97
CA ALA A 51 -17.36 -19.96 9.30
C ALA A 51 -18.49 -19.22 8.55
N TYR A 52 -18.40 -17.89 8.40
CA TYR A 52 -19.34 -17.13 7.58
C TYR A 52 -19.26 -17.49 6.10
N GLU A 53 -18.07 -17.78 5.56
CA GLU A 53 -17.88 -18.29 4.19
C GLU A 53 -18.63 -19.61 4.01
N ASN A 54 -18.45 -20.56 4.94
CA ASN A 54 -19.10 -21.87 4.87
C ASN A 54 -20.63 -21.82 5.03
N LEU A 55 -21.16 -20.86 5.78
CA LEU A 55 -22.61 -20.65 5.93
C LEU A 55 -23.25 -19.84 4.80
N GLY A 56 -22.45 -19.23 3.90
CA GLY A 56 -22.96 -18.28 2.92
C GLY A 56 -23.50 -16.98 3.57
N ASP A 57 -23.02 -16.62 4.76
CA ASP A 57 -23.44 -15.40 5.47
C ASP A 57 -22.72 -14.17 4.90
N ILE A 58 -23.21 -13.70 3.74
CA ILE A 58 -22.62 -12.62 2.98
C ILE A 58 -22.55 -11.32 3.78
N GLU A 59 -23.57 -11.01 4.57
CA GLU A 59 -23.64 -9.77 5.36
C GLU A 59 -22.55 -9.70 6.42
N ASN A 60 -22.29 -10.80 7.13
CA ASN A 60 -21.22 -10.82 8.12
C ASN A 60 -19.83 -10.98 7.50
N GLN A 61 -19.71 -11.67 6.36
CA GLN A 61 -18.46 -11.65 5.57
C GLN A 61 -18.11 -10.23 5.13
N ARG A 62 -19.06 -9.45 4.62
CA ARG A 62 -18.85 -8.06 4.22
C ARG A 62 -18.36 -7.20 5.38
N LYS A 63 -19.05 -7.26 6.52
CA LYS A 63 -18.69 -6.48 7.72
C LYS A 63 -17.29 -6.82 8.24
N LEU A 64 -16.98 -8.10 8.39
CA LEU A 64 -15.71 -8.53 8.96
C LEU A 64 -14.56 -8.39 7.96
N GLY A 65 -14.81 -8.65 6.67
CA GLY A 65 -13.85 -8.43 5.58
C GLY A 65 -13.45 -6.97 5.46
N LEU A 66 -14.42 -6.05 5.50
CA LEU A 66 -14.13 -4.61 5.52
C LEU A 66 -13.26 -4.23 6.74
N ALA A 67 -13.58 -4.75 7.92
CA ALA A 67 -12.78 -4.49 9.12
C ALA A 67 -11.35 -5.03 9.03
N PHE A 68 -11.10 -6.10 8.27
CA PHE A 68 -9.75 -6.61 7.99
C PHE A 68 -9.01 -5.74 6.98
N VAL A 69 -9.67 -5.36 5.89
CA VAL A 69 -9.11 -4.48 4.86
C VAL A 69 -8.66 -3.15 5.47
N LEU A 70 -9.51 -2.52 6.28
CA LEU A 70 -9.18 -1.25 6.97
C LEU A 70 -8.07 -1.38 8.03
N LYS A 71 -7.63 -2.61 8.34
CA LYS A 71 -6.49 -2.91 9.23
C LYS A 71 -5.28 -3.46 8.47
N ASP A 72 -5.19 -3.12 7.18
CA ASP A 72 -4.09 -3.50 6.30
C ASP A 72 -3.93 -5.00 6.03
N ASP A 73 -5.02 -5.77 6.08
CA ASP A 73 -5.00 -7.18 5.67
C ASP A 73 -5.51 -7.35 4.23
N PHE A 74 -4.58 -7.26 3.26
CA PHE A 74 -4.89 -7.34 1.82
C PHE A 74 -5.55 -8.66 1.42
N THR A 75 -5.35 -9.74 2.19
CA THR A 75 -5.95 -11.06 1.96
C THR A 75 -7.47 -11.00 1.80
N TYR A 76 -8.11 -10.05 2.47
CA TYR A 76 -9.57 -9.91 2.47
C TYR A 76 -10.10 -8.93 1.43
N TYR A 77 -9.24 -8.22 0.69
CA TYR A 77 -9.71 -7.21 -0.26
C TYR A 77 -10.48 -7.83 -1.43
N GLU A 78 -9.88 -8.79 -2.12
CA GLU A 78 -10.53 -9.51 -3.22
C GLU A 78 -11.73 -10.33 -2.73
N LYS A 79 -11.60 -10.98 -1.56
CA LYS A 79 -12.72 -11.69 -0.93
C LYS A 79 -13.90 -10.76 -0.66
N LEU A 80 -13.65 -9.53 -0.19
CA LEU A 80 -14.70 -8.55 0.04
C LEU A 80 -15.30 -8.08 -1.29
N LYS A 81 -14.47 -7.81 -2.29
CA LYS A 81 -14.88 -7.32 -3.61
C LYS A 81 -15.89 -8.25 -4.29
N VAL A 82 -15.63 -9.57 -4.31
CA VAL A 82 -16.51 -10.54 -4.97
C VAL A 82 -17.89 -10.69 -4.30
N LEU A 83 -18.05 -10.18 -3.08
CA LEU A 83 -19.34 -10.19 -2.37
C LEU A 83 -20.26 -9.06 -2.82
N TYR A 84 -19.82 -8.13 -3.65
CA TYR A 84 -20.62 -7.03 -4.17
C TYR A 84 -20.78 -7.16 -5.68
N ASP A 85 -21.92 -6.72 -6.19
CA ASP A 85 -22.03 -6.44 -7.61
C ASP A 85 -21.11 -5.25 -7.98
N PRO A 86 -20.73 -5.11 -9.27
CA PRO A 86 -19.80 -4.07 -9.67
C PRO A 86 -20.23 -2.64 -9.33
N SER A 87 -21.54 -2.34 -9.28
CA SER A 87 -22.03 -0.99 -8.99
C SER A 87 -21.93 -0.65 -7.51
N SER A 88 -22.40 -1.55 -6.64
CA SER A 88 -22.28 -1.40 -5.19
C SER A 88 -20.83 -1.40 -4.73
N TRP A 89 -19.95 -2.14 -5.41
CA TRP A 89 -18.52 -2.18 -5.08
C TRP A 89 -17.84 -0.81 -5.18
N LEU A 90 -18.25 0.04 -6.13
CA LEU A 90 -17.64 1.35 -6.31
C LEU A 90 -17.77 2.21 -5.04
N GLU A 91 -18.95 2.22 -4.41
CA GLU A 91 -19.18 2.96 -3.17
C GLU A 91 -18.34 2.44 -2.01
N ILE A 92 -18.24 1.10 -1.88
CA ILE A 92 -17.44 0.47 -0.84
C ILE A 92 -15.95 0.72 -1.05
N ARG A 93 -15.46 0.64 -2.29
CA ARG A 93 -14.07 0.94 -2.64
C ARG A 93 -13.73 2.40 -2.31
N GLU A 94 -14.59 3.35 -2.69
CA GLU A 94 -14.37 4.76 -2.36
C GLU A 94 -14.40 5.00 -0.85
N HIS A 95 -15.28 4.30 -0.10
CA HIS A 95 -15.24 4.35 1.36
C HIS A 95 -13.91 3.85 1.93
N ILE A 96 -13.37 2.73 1.42
CA ILE A 96 -12.06 2.20 1.83
C ILE A 96 -10.94 3.21 1.54
N LEU A 97 -10.89 3.75 0.31
CA LEU A 97 -9.88 4.72 -0.12
C LEU A 97 -9.93 6.00 0.72
N SER A 98 -11.13 6.56 0.90
CA SER A 98 -11.32 7.78 1.71
C SER A 98 -10.91 7.57 3.18
N THR A 99 -11.12 6.36 3.72
CA THR A 99 -10.67 6.01 5.06
C THR A 99 -9.14 6.06 5.15
N PHE A 100 -8.42 5.45 4.22
CA PHE A 100 -6.95 5.52 4.20
C PHE A 100 -6.43 6.95 3.99
N GLU A 101 -7.05 7.73 3.09
CA GLU A 101 -6.70 9.13 2.83
C GLU A 101 -6.86 10.03 4.06
N SER A 102 -7.82 9.71 4.94
CA SER A 102 -8.08 10.47 6.18
C SER A 102 -7.06 10.17 7.30
N THR A 103 -6.29 9.10 7.18
CA THR A 103 -5.28 8.74 8.19
C THR A 103 -3.93 9.41 7.89
N ALA A 104 -3.21 9.79 8.95
CA ALA A 104 -1.83 10.29 8.80
C ALA A 104 -0.84 9.18 8.37
N TYR A 105 -1.24 7.92 8.54
CA TYR A 105 -0.44 6.76 8.19
C TYR A 105 -0.52 6.47 6.70
N ARG A 106 0.64 6.27 6.06
CA ARG A 106 0.71 5.81 4.67
C ARG A 106 0.50 4.31 4.63
N SER A 107 -0.72 3.89 4.37
CA SER A 107 -1.04 2.48 4.19
C SER A 107 -0.54 1.97 2.83
N HIS A 108 0.25 0.89 2.84
CA HIS A 108 0.61 0.14 1.64
C HIS A 108 -0.61 -0.50 0.95
N MET A 109 -1.72 -0.68 1.66
CA MET A 109 -2.98 -1.11 1.03
C MET A 109 -3.48 -0.09 0.03
N TYR A 110 -3.37 1.19 0.36
CA TYR A 110 -3.90 2.26 -0.50
C TYR A 110 -3.25 2.18 -1.88
N GLU A 111 -1.92 2.17 -1.93
CA GLU A 111 -1.15 2.01 -3.17
C GLU A 111 -1.52 0.73 -3.92
N SER A 112 -1.60 -0.40 -3.20
CA SER A 112 -1.94 -1.71 -3.78
C SER A 112 -3.33 -1.70 -4.43
N ILE A 113 -4.31 -1.07 -3.76
CA ILE A 113 -5.68 -0.93 -4.26
C ILE A 113 -5.70 -0.05 -5.51
N LEU A 114 -5.00 1.08 -5.51
CA LEU A 114 -4.97 1.97 -6.68
C LEU A 114 -4.43 1.28 -7.93
N ILE A 115 -3.39 0.44 -7.77
CA ILE A 115 -2.81 -0.35 -8.86
C ILE A 115 -3.79 -1.44 -9.30
N LEU A 116 -4.30 -2.24 -8.35
CA LEU A 116 -5.18 -3.37 -8.62
C LEU A 116 -6.49 -2.93 -9.32
N GLU A 117 -7.07 -1.84 -8.85
CA GLU A 117 -8.33 -1.28 -9.37
C GLU A 117 -8.14 -0.37 -10.59
N ARG A 118 -6.89 -0.17 -11.04
CA ARG A 118 -6.50 0.72 -12.14
C ARG A 118 -7.13 2.11 -11.99
N LEU A 119 -6.74 2.79 -10.92
CA LEU A 119 -7.19 4.15 -10.58
C LEU A 119 -6.08 5.17 -10.81
N PRO A 120 -5.68 5.42 -12.08
CA PRO A 120 -4.44 6.13 -12.39
C PRO A 120 -4.52 7.62 -11.96
N ASN A 121 -5.70 8.25 -12.04
CA ASN A 121 -5.93 9.61 -11.53
C ASN A 121 -5.59 9.74 -10.03
N LYS A 122 -6.07 8.80 -9.20
CA LYS A 122 -5.81 8.80 -7.75
C LYS A 122 -4.35 8.46 -7.47
N LEU A 123 -3.76 7.53 -8.24
CA LEU A 123 -2.35 7.17 -8.13
C LEU A 123 -1.44 8.36 -8.43
N LEU A 124 -1.79 9.15 -9.44
CA LEU A 124 -1.07 10.37 -9.79
C LEU A 124 -1.13 11.38 -8.65
N ALA A 125 -2.34 11.69 -8.16
CA ALA A 125 -2.53 12.62 -7.04
C ALA A 125 -1.75 12.18 -5.79
N TYR A 126 -1.73 10.87 -5.52
CA TYR A 126 -0.97 10.29 -4.41
C TYR A 126 0.54 10.52 -4.58
N CYS A 127 1.11 10.23 -5.76
CA CYS A 127 2.52 10.41 -6.04
C CYS A 127 2.94 11.89 -6.05
N GLN A 128 2.05 12.80 -6.50
CA GLN A 128 2.30 14.24 -6.41
C GLN A 128 2.38 14.73 -4.96
N LYS A 129 1.51 14.21 -4.07
CA LYS A 129 1.54 14.50 -2.63
C LYS A 129 2.75 13.87 -1.94
N HIS A 130 3.24 12.74 -2.46
CA HIS A 130 4.35 11.98 -1.89
C HIS A 130 5.42 11.65 -2.95
N PRO A 131 6.22 12.62 -3.42
CA PRO A 131 7.10 12.41 -4.56
C PRO A 131 8.09 11.24 -4.45
N ALA A 132 8.47 10.84 -3.25
CA ALA A 132 9.34 9.69 -3.02
C ALA A 132 8.76 8.34 -3.51
N THR A 133 7.44 8.22 -3.62
CA THR A 133 6.79 6.97 -4.06
C THR A 133 6.99 6.70 -5.54
N ILE A 134 7.36 7.72 -6.33
CA ILE A 134 7.65 7.58 -7.75
C ILE A 134 8.74 6.56 -8.02
N LEU A 135 9.65 6.32 -7.08
CA LEU A 135 10.77 5.39 -7.23
C LEU A 135 10.33 3.93 -7.43
N TYR A 136 9.10 3.59 -7.03
CA TYR A 136 8.54 2.24 -7.19
C TYR A 136 7.14 2.23 -7.84
N LEU A 137 6.47 3.38 -7.97
CA LEU A 137 5.16 3.48 -8.63
C LEU A 137 5.22 3.98 -10.08
N TYR A 138 6.40 4.39 -10.58
CA TYR A 138 6.54 4.95 -11.93
C TYR A 138 6.01 4.00 -13.01
N GLU A 139 6.21 2.69 -12.89
CA GLU A 139 5.76 1.71 -13.90
C GLU A 139 4.24 1.69 -14.06
N SER A 140 3.51 1.95 -12.98
CA SER A 140 2.05 2.02 -12.98
C SER A 140 1.51 3.37 -13.45
N LEU A 141 2.33 4.43 -13.44
CA LEU A 141 1.92 5.78 -13.86
C LEU A 141 2.32 6.12 -15.31
N LEU A 142 3.47 5.62 -15.78
CA LEU A 142 4.00 5.94 -17.11
C LEU A 142 3.01 5.69 -18.26
N PRO A 143 2.19 4.62 -18.28
CA PRO A 143 1.27 4.38 -19.40
C PRO A 143 0.22 5.48 -19.58
N ASP A 144 -0.27 6.05 -18.47
CA ASP A 144 -1.37 7.03 -18.48
C ASP A 144 -0.87 8.48 -18.31
N TYR A 145 0.25 8.69 -17.60
CA TYR A 145 0.77 10.00 -17.21
C TYR A 145 2.29 10.12 -17.33
N PRO A 146 2.87 9.99 -18.54
CA PRO A 146 4.31 10.04 -18.73
C PRO A 146 4.91 11.41 -18.32
N SER A 147 4.28 12.50 -18.75
CA SER A 147 4.74 13.87 -18.46
C SER A 147 4.73 14.17 -16.96
N GLU A 148 3.65 13.81 -16.26
CA GLU A 148 3.51 14.05 -14.83
C GLU A 148 4.44 13.13 -14.03
N THR A 149 4.64 11.89 -14.48
CA THR A 149 5.64 10.98 -13.89
C THR A 149 7.03 11.60 -13.92
N HIS A 150 7.43 12.16 -15.06
CA HIS A 150 8.70 12.89 -15.19
C HIS A 150 8.78 14.09 -14.25
N GLN A 151 7.71 14.87 -14.15
CA GLN A 151 7.66 16.01 -13.24
C GLN A 151 7.81 15.59 -11.77
N ILE A 152 7.23 14.46 -11.36
CA ILE A 152 7.34 13.96 -9.99
C ILE A 152 8.78 13.48 -9.70
N PHE A 153 9.43 12.80 -10.65
CA PHE A 153 10.86 12.47 -10.54
C PHE A 153 11.71 13.72 -10.30
N ILE A 154 11.49 14.77 -11.12
CA ILE A 154 12.19 16.04 -11.02
C ILE A 154 11.97 16.68 -9.64
N THR A 155 10.71 16.78 -9.18
CA THR A 155 10.37 17.34 -7.87
C THR A 155 11.06 16.57 -6.75
N HIS A 156 10.98 15.23 -6.76
CA HIS A 156 11.60 14.40 -5.72
C HIS A 156 13.13 14.59 -5.65
N MET A 157 13.79 14.61 -6.81
CA MET A 157 15.24 14.81 -6.87
C MET A 157 15.65 16.23 -6.45
N GLN A 158 14.85 17.25 -6.75
CA GLN A 158 15.08 18.63 -6.28
C GLN A 158 14.99 18.71 -4.75
N ASP A 159 13.97 18.10 -4.15
CA ASP A 159 13.80 18.05 -2.69
C ASP A 159 15.01 17.38 -2.03
N LEU A 160 15.45 16.24 -2.56
CA LEU A 160 16.65 15.54 -2.08
C LEU A 160 17.91 16.39 -2.23
N ALA A 161 18.10 17.05 -3.37
CA ALA A 161 19.28 17.88 -3.63
C ALA A 161 19.35 19.10 -2.70
N GLN A 162 18.21 19.68 -2.34
CA GLN A 162 18.14 20.82 -1.42
C GLN A 162 18.67 20.45 -0.04
N VAL A 163 18.28 19.27 0.48
CA VAL A 163 18.70 18.80 1.81
C VAL A 163 20.01 18.03 1.83
N ALA A 164 20.56 17.65 0.67
CA ALA A 164 21.78 16.87 0.56
C ALA A 164 23.03 17.62 1.03
N ARG A 165 23.75 17.02 1.99
CA ARG A 165 24.91 17.62 2.67
C ARG A 165 26.19 16.81 2.55
N ASP A 166 26.09 15.56 2.11
CA ASP A 166 27.22 14.65 2.05
C ASP A 166 27.24 13.82 0.76
N ARG A 167 28.36 13.15 0.57
CA ARG A 167 28.62 12.34 -0.63
C ARG A 167 27.70 11.13 -0.74
N LYS A 168 27.19 10.59 0.37
CA LYS A 168 26.25 9.46 0.36
C LYS A 168 24.89 9.92 -0.20
N MET A 169 24.41 11.09 0.23
CA MET A 169 23.19 11.68 -0.30
C MET A 169 23.31 12.04 -1.79
N TYR A 170 24.46 12.57 -2.21
CA TYR A 170 24.72 12.84 -3.64
C TYR A 170 24.68 11.57 -4.48
N LYS A 171 25.31 10.49 -4.01
CA LYS A 171 25.24 9.18 -4.68
C LYS A 171 23.82 8.66 -4.80
N ASN A 172 23.00 8.81 -3.75
CA ASN A 172 21.58 8.42 -3.79
C ASN A 172 20.82 9.20 -4.88
N ILE A 173 21.02 10.52 -4.98
CA ILE A 173 20.42 11.32 -6.05
C ILE A 173 20.87 10.81 -7.43
N CYS A 174 22.15 10.51 -7.60
CA CYS A 174 22.68 9.99 -8.86
C CYS A 174 22.07 8.63 -9.25
N GLN A 175 21.83 7.74 -8.28
CA GLN A 175 21.14 6.46 -8.52
C GLN A 175 19.69 6.66 -8.98
N ILE A 176 19.01 7.66 -8.40
CA ILE A 176 17.65 8.02 -8.83
C ILE A 176 17.67 8.60 -10.26
N ILE A 177 18.65 9.47 -10.57
CA ILE A 177 18.83 9.99 -11.94
C ILE A 177 19.07 8.83 -12.93
N GLN A 178 19.90 7.85 -12.58
CA GLN A 178 20.12 6.67 -13.44
C GLN A 178 18.85 5.84 -13.65
N THR A 179 18.00 5.73 -12.62
CA THR A 179 16.68 5.09 -12.76
C THR A 179 15.82 5.89 -13.72
N TYR A 180 15.78 7.22 -13.55
CA TYR A 180 15.06 8.14 -14.41
C TYR A 180 15.56 8.11 -15.87
N GLN A 181 16.87 7.96 -16.12
CA GLN A 181 17.46 7.82 -17.47
C GLN A 181 16.90 6.62 -18.24
N ARG A 182 16.52 5.54 -17.56
CA ARG A 182 16.01 4.33 -18.21
C ARG A 182 14.57 4.47 -18.69
N VAL A 183 13.82 5.41 -18.11
CA VAL A 183 12.36 5.51 -18.29
C VAL A 183 11.93 6.88 -18.83
N GLY A 184 12.78 7.89 -18.71
CA GLY A 184 12.53 9.26 -19.15
C GLY A 184 13.19 9.59 -20.47
N ASP A 185 12.68 10.63 -21.12
CA ASP A 185 13.28 11.18 -22.33
C ASP A 185 14.73 11.64 -22.03
N GLU A 186 15.68 11.12 -22.81
CA GLU A 186 17.10 11.41 -22.67
C GLU A 186 17.40 12.93 -22.66
N LYS A 187 16.65 13.71 -23.44
CA LYS A 187 16.78 15.17 -23.47
C LYS A 187 16.34 15.78 -22.15
N LEU A 188 15.18 15.40 -21.61
CA LEU A 188 14.67 15.91 -20.33
C LEU A 188 15.62 15.57 -19.17
N VAL A 189 16.19 14.36 -19.19
CA VAL A 189 17.12 13.94 -18.15
C VAL A 189 18.42 14.74 -18.22
N ARG A 190 18.96 14.97 -19.43
CA ARG A 190 20.15 15.81 -19.63
C ARG A 190 19.92 17.25 -19.17
N GLU A 191 18.80 17.85 -19.57
CA GLU A 191 18.43 19.21 -19.14
C GLU A 191 18.33 19.30 -17.61
N PHE A 192 17.78 18.28 -16.96
CA PHE A 192 17.69 18.22 -15.51
C PHE A 192 19.08 18.13 -14.83
N ILE A 193 19.98 17.28 -15.34
CA ILE A 193 21.35 17.16 -14.83
C ILE A 193 22.10 18.49 -14.93
N GLU A 194 22.00 19.17 -16.08
CA GLU A 194 22.62 20.48 -16.27
C GLU A 194 22.05 21.53 -15.33
N LYS A 195 20.72 21.53 -15.12
CA LYS A 195 20.08 22.41 -14.13
C LYS A 195 20.60 22.15 -12.71
N LEU A 196 20.81 20.90 -12.31
CA LEU A 196 21.41 20.56 -11.01
C LEU A 196 22.85 21.07 -10.90
N LYS A 197 23.69 20.88 -11.93
CA LYS A 197 25.06 21.39 -11.96
C LYS A 197 25.10 22.92 -11.81
N GLN A 198 24.24 23.63 -12.51
CA GLN A 198 24.13 25.10 -12.42
C GLN A 198 23.67 25.55 -11.04
N THR A 199 22.62 24.92 -10.51
CA THR A 199 22.03 25.28 -9.20
C THR A 199 23.02 25.03 -8.06
N TYR A 200 23.75 23.93 -8.12
CA TYR A 200 24.67 23.48 -7.07
C TYR A 200 26.15 23.63 -7.46
N HIS A 201 26.49 24.63 -8.27
CA HIS A 201 27.87 24.88 -8.75
C HIS A 201 28.90 25.03 -7.62
N ASN A 202 28.48 25.48 -6.43
CA ASN A 202 29.34 25.63 -5.25
C ASN A 202 29.51 24.34 -4.43
N ARG A 203 29.08 23.17 -4.94
CA ARG A 203 29.21 21.87 -4.28
C ARG A 203 30.08 20.91 -5.11
N PRO A 204 31.42 21.04 -5.08
CA PRO A 204 32.33 20.27 -5.94
C PRO A 204 32.15 18.76 -5.83
N ALA A 205 31.93 18.24 -4.63
CA ALA A 205 31.68 16.80 -4.42
C ALA A 205 30.39 16.32 -5.08
N PHE A 206 29.36 17.18 -5.18
CA PHE A 206 28.13 16.83 -5.88
C PHE A 206 28.35 16.85 -7.40
N LEU A 207 29.07 17.85 -7.91
CA LEU A 207 29.44 17.93 -9.33
C LEU A 207 30.27 16.71 -9.78
N ASP A 208 31.20 16.23 -8.94
CA ASP A 208 31.97 15.02 -9.20
C ASP A 208 31.07 13.78 -9.32
N GLU A 209 30.06 13.62 -8.45
CA GLU A 209 29.12 12.51 -8.58
C GLU A 209 28.22 12.65 -9.81
N LEU A 210 27.71 13.85 -10.13
CA LEU A 210 26.92 14.09 -11.34
C LEU A 210 27.72 13.84 -12.62
N GLY A 211 29.02 14.15 -12.62
CA GLY A 211 29.90 13.91 -13.76
C GLY A 211 30.05 12.43 -14.12
N LYS A 212 29.84 11.52 -13.17
CA LYS A 212 29.94 10.07 -13.38
C LYS A 212 28.72 9.44 -14.03
N ILE A 213 27.61 10.18 -14.16
CA ILE A 213 26.36 9.67 -14.73
C ILE A 213 26.42 9.62 -16.27
N ASN A 214 27.29 10.42 -16.89
CA ASN A 214 27.42 10.52 -18.35
C ASN A 214 28.48 9.57 -18.95
N ASN A 215 29.07 8.67 -18.14
CA ASN A 215 30.06 7.66 -18.57
C ASN A 215 29.47 6.25 -18.52
#